data_AF-A0A7S2E4B6-F1
#
_entry.id   AF-A0A7S2E4B6-F1
#
_cell.length_a   1.000
_cell.length_b   1.000
_cell.length_c   1.000
_cell.angle_alpha   90.00
_cell.angle_beta   90.00
_cell.angle_gamma   90.00
#
_symmetry.space_group_name_H-M   'P 1'
#
loop_
_entity.id
_entity.type
_entity.pdbx_description
1 polymer ?
#
loop_
_entity_poly.entity_id
_entity_poly.type
_entity_poly.pdbx_seq_one_letter_code
_entity_poly.pdbx_strand_id
1 'polypeptide(L)'
;TQLSLDTSGLAHLEGSSRLVRQLVESHRFEVCVCALIISYLCFLGVEVHSTMGQPEESSPIGFFVCECIFTAFFTFELLLRLVARGMGAFCCGKERAWNLADLGLVSLSLAEVCLELVSVVGSPKFHYMRIVRMARIVRILWVVRIMKFFRPLRILIFSISNTLRSLFWTLTLLATIIYCFGILFAVAASQE
;
A
#
# COMPACT_ATOMS: atom_id res chain seq x y z
N THR A 1 -23.15 -37.74 19.02
CA THR A 1 -23.05 -37.71 17.54
C THR A 1 -22.90 -36.31 16.97
N GLN A 2 -23.59 -35.27 17.49
CA GLN A 2 -23.33 -33.87 17.06
C GLN A 2 -21.97 -33.31 17.55
N LEU A 3 -21.52 -33.67 18.76
CA LEU A 3 -20.22 -33.22 19.30
C LEU A 3 -18.99 -33.78 18.53
N SER A 4 -19.13 -34.96 17.93
CA SER A 4 -18.10 -35.61 17.11
C SER A 4 -18.04 -35.06 15.68
N LEU A 5 -19.15 -34.49 15.18
CA LEU A 5 -19.20 -33.82 13.87
C LEU A 5 -18.53 -32.43 13.94
N ASP A 6 -18.75 -31.69 15.02
CA ASP A 6 -18.16 -30.35 15.20
C ASP A 6 -16.63 -30.40 15.38
N THR A 7 -16.13 -31.39 16.13
CA THR A 7 -14.68 -31.62 16.30
C THR A 7 -13.98 -32.02 14.99
N SER A 8 -14.66 -32.76 14.11
CA SER A 8 -14.12 -33.13 12.79
C SER A 8 -14.08 -31.94 11.81
N GLY A 9 -15.09 -31.06 11.84
CA GLY A 9 -15.11 -29.83 11.05
C GLY A 9 -14.05 -28.82 11.50
N LEU A 10 -13.86 -28.65 12.81
CA LEU A 10 -12.84 -27.79 13.39
C LEU A 10 -11.42 -28.31 13.09
N ALA A 11 -11.18 -29.64 13.15
CA ALA A 11 -9.89 -30.23 12.81
C ALA A 11 -9.53 -30.05 11.31
N HIS A 12 -10.50 -30.14 10.41
CA HIS A 12 -10.28 -29.93 8.98
C HIS A 12 -10.00 -28.46 8.63
N LEU A 13 -10.66 -27.52 9.33
CA LEU A 13 -10.41 -26.08 9.21
C LEU A 13 -9.02 -25.70 9.75
N GLU A 14 -8.62 -26.29 10.88
CA GLU A 14 -7.26 -26.11 11.41
C GLU A 14 -6.19 -26.70 10.49
N GLY A 15 -6.43 -27.88 9.91
CA GLY A 15 -5.51 -28.52 8.97
C GLY A 15 -5.28 -27.67 7.72
N SER A 16 -6.36 -27.19 7.09
CA SER A 16 -6.29 -26.29 5.92
C SER A 16 -5.58 -24.97 6.26
N SER A 17 -5.85 -24.37 7.42
CA SER A 17 -5.18 -23.12 7.84
C SER A 17 -3.67 -23.32 8.03
N ARG A 18 -3.23 -24.47 8.56
CA ARG A 18 -1.81 -24.80 8.73
C ARG A 18 -1.09 -24.94 7.39
N LEU A 19 -1.70 -25.61 6.40
CA LEU A 19 -1.11 -25.76 5.06
C LEU A 19 -1.01 -24.42 4.32
N VAL A 20 -2.07 -23.61 4.37
CA VAL A 20 -2.08 -22.26 3.77
C VAL A 20 -1.03 -21.37 4.43
N ARG A 21 -0.89 -21.46 5.75
CA ARG A 21 0.15 -20.73 6.49
C ARG A 21 1.56 -21.17 6.09
N GLN A 22 1.82 -22.47 5.99
CA GLN A 22 3.12 -22.99 5.51
C GLN A 22 3.44 -22.55 4.08
N LEU A 23 2.42 -22.51 3.20
CA LEU A 23 2.59 -22.05 1.81
C LEU A 23 2.95 -20.55 1.77
N VAL A 24 2.19 -19.72 2.50
CA VAL A 24 2.37 -18.26 2.54
C VAL A 24 3.67 -17.85 3.23
N GLU A 25 4.11 -18.59 4.26
CA GLU A 25 5.38 -18.36 4.96
C GLU A 25 6.60 -18.94 4.20
N SER A 26 6.39 -19.62 3.07
CA SER A 26 7.49 -20.19 2.30
C SER A 26 8.30 -19.10 1.59
N HIS A 27 9.63 -19.21 1.64
CA HIS A 27 10.52 -18.25 0.98
C HIS A 27 10.28 -18.16 -0.54
N ARG A 28 9.92 -19.29 -1.18
CA ARG A 28 9.60 -19.34 -2.61
C ARG A 28 8.36 -18.50 -2.93
N PHE A 29 7.35 -18.54 -2.07
CA PHE A 29 6.15 -17.73 -2.22
C PHE A 29 6.48 -16.24 -2.08
N GLU A 30 7.27 -15.85 -1.08
CA GLU A 30 7.70 -14.45 -0.92
C GLU A 30 8.47 -13.92 -2.14
N VAL A 31 9.40 -14.71 -2.70
CA VAL A 31 10.15 -14.34 -3.91
C VAL A 31 9.22 -14.22 -5.12
N CYS A 32 8.28 -15.15 -5.28
CA CYS A 32 7.29 -15.11 -6.36
C CYS A 32 6.42 -13.84 -6.28
N VAL A 33 5.90 -13.52 -5.09
CA VAL A 33 5.10 -12.30 -4.87
C VAL A 33 5.95 -11.05 -5.14
N CYS A 34 7.20 -11.01 -4.69
CA CYS A 34 8.10 -9.90 -4.96
C CYS A 34 8.33 -9.71 -6.48
N ALA A 35 8.55 -10.80 -7.21
CA ALA A 35 8.70 -10.77 -8.66
C ALA A 35 7.42 -10.27 -9.36
N LEU A 36 6.24 -10.67 -8.89
CA LEU A 36 4.95 -10.15 -9.39
C LEU A 36 4.80 -8.65 -9.13
N ILE A 37 5.20 -8.15 -7.96
CA ILE A 37 5.15 -6.71 -7.66
C ILE A 37 6.11 -5.94 -8.57
N ILE A 38 7.34 -6.43 -8.78
CA ILE A 38 8.29 -5.81 -9.68
C ILE A 38 7.73 -5.80 -11.12
N SER A 39 7.18 -6.92 -11.57
CA SER A 39 6.53 -7.02 -12.89
C SER A 39 5.39 -6.01 -13.05
N TYR A 40 4.52 -5.87 -12.03
CA TYR A 40 3.46 -4.87 -12.01
C TYR A 40 4.00 -3.43 -12.06
N LEU A 41 5.07 -3.12 -11.32
CA LEU A 41 5.67 -1.78 -11.35
C LEU A 41 6.35 -1.47 -12.70
N CYS A 42 6.99 -2.45 -13.32
CA CYS A 42 7.54 -2.29 -14.67
C CYS A 42 6.43 -2.04 -15.68
N PHE A 43 5.34 -2.81 -15.60
CA PHE A 43 4.16 -2.63 -16.44
C PHE A 43 3.53 -1.23 -16.24
N LEU A 44 3.35 -0.80 -14.99
CA LEU A 44 2.87 0.54 -14.67
C LEU A 44 3.80 1.63 -15.22
N GLY A 45 5.12 1.43 -15.15
CA GLY A 45 6.10 2.34 -15.72
C GLY A 45 5.97 2.48 -17.24
N VAL A 46 5.75 1.37 -17.94
CA VAL A 46 5.50 1.36 -19.40
C VAL A 46 4.18 2.06 -19.72
N GLU A 47 3.11 1.76 -18.99
CA GLU A 47 1.80 2.42 -19.18
C GLU A 47 1.91 3.94 -19.01
N VAL A 48 2.57 4.38 -17.93
CA VAL A 48 2.79 5.81 -17.65
C VAL A 48 3.62 6.44 -18.76
N HIS A 49 4.70 5.80 -19.21
CA HIS A 49 5.55 6.32 -20.29
C HIS A 49 4.80 6.42 -21.62
N SER A 50 4.01 5.41 -21.99
CA SER A 50 3.21 5.43 -23.20
C SER A 50 2.12 6.51 -23.17
N THR A 51 1.61 6.84 -21.99
CA THR A 51 0.57 7.88 -21.81
C THR A 51 1.17 9.29 -21.64
N MET A 52 2.49 9.41 -21.46
CA MET A 52 3.20 10.70 -21.36
C MET A 52 3.26 11.37 -22.74
N GLY A 53 2.22 12.14 -23.08
CA GLY A 53 2.17 12.94 -24.31
C GLY A 53 0.79 13.01 -24.95
N GLN A 54 -0.14 12.15 -24.56
CA GLN A 54 -1.52 12.14 -25.04
C GLN A 54 -2.49 12.31 -23.87
N PRO A 55 -2.98 13.54 -23.60
CA PRO A 55 -3.80 13.82 -22.42
C PRO A 55 -5.24 13.27 -22.47
N GLU A 56 -5.71 12.77 -23.63
CA GLU A 56 -7.11 12.35 -23.82
C GLU A 56 -7.34 10.97 -24.44
N GLU A 57 -6.30 10.25 -24.89
CA GLU A 57 -6.52 8.88 -25.34
C GLU A 57 -6.61 7.97 -24.11
N SER A 58 -7.80 7.38 -23.91
CA SER A 58 -8.03 6.30 -22.96
C SER A 58 -6.92 5.26 -23.13
N SER A 59 -6.28 4.87 -22.03
CA SER A 59 -5.26 3.80 -22.03
C SER A 59 -5.79 2.63 -22.86
N PRO A 60 -5.01 2.07 -23.81
CA PRO A 60 -5.45 0.94 -24.62
C PRO A 60 -6.06 -0.16 -23.74
N ILE A 61 -7.17 -0.76 -24.18
CA ILE A 61 -7.92 -1.78 -23.42
C ILE A 61 -7.01 -2.90 -22.88
N GLY A 62 -5.93 -3.21 -23.60
CA GLY A 62 -4.91 -4.17 -23.16
C GLY A 62 -4.27 -3.82 -21.81
N PHE A 63 -3.98 -2.54 -21.54
CA PHE A 63 -3.41 -2.13 -20.25
C PHE A 63 -4.40 -2.34 -19.11
N PHE A 64 -5.67 -1.98 -19.33
CA PHE A 64 -6.74 -2.19 -18.37
C PHE A 64 -6.94 -3.69 -18.04
N VAL A 65 -6.91 -4.57 -19.06
CA VAL A 65 -7.02 -6.02 -18.86
C VAL A 65 -5.85 -6.55 -18.03
N CYS A 66 -4.62 -6.13 -18.33
CA CYS A 66 -3.45 -6.50 -17.54
C CYS A 66 -3.56 -6.01 -16.09
N GLU A 67 -4.01 -4.78 -15.88
CA GLU A 67 -4.25 -4.25 -14.53
C GLU A 67 -5.29 -5.05 -13.75
N CYS A 68 -6.38 -5.46 -14.40
CA CYS A 68 -7.39 -6.33 -13.80
C CYS A 68 -6.77 -7.67 -13.35
N ILE A 69 -5.92 -8.27 -14.20
CA ILE A 69 -5.23 -9.53 -13.90
C ILE A 69 -4.32 -9.36 -12.67
N PHE A 70 -3.46 -8.34 -12.66
CA PHE A 70 -2.58 -8.07 -11.53
C PHE A 70 -3.38 -7.80 -10.25
N THR A 71 -4.41 -6.96 -10.31
CA THR A 71 -5.27 -6.64 -9.17
C THR A 71 -5.95 -7.89 -8.62
N ALA A 72 -6.42 -8.80 -9.48
CA ALA A 72 -6.99 -10.08 -9.07
C ALA A 72 -5.94 -10.96 -8.35
N PHE A 73 -4.73 -11.07 -8.90
CA PHE A 73 -3.64 -11.82 -8.26
C PHE A 73 -3.27 -11.27 -6.88
N PHE A 74 -3.11 -9.94 -6.74
CA PHE A 74 -2.79 -9.32 -5.46
C PHE A 74 -3.95 -9.39 -4.46
N THR A 75 -5.19 -9.36 -4.94
CA THR A 75 -6.37 -9.59 -4.10
C THR A 75 -6.36 -11.01 -3.55
N PHE A 76 -6.13 -12.00 -4.41
CA PHE A 76 -6.05 -13.40 -4.00
C PHE A 76 -4.90 -13.64 -3.01
N GLU A 77 -3.74 -13.08 -3.30
CA GLU A 77 -2.55 -13.18 -2.46
C GLU A 77 -2.74 -12.53 -1.07
N LEU A 78 -3.42 -11.37 -1.01
CA LEU A 78 -3.84 -10.74 0.24
C LEU A 78 -4.85 -11.59 1.02
N LEU A 79 -5.84 -12.19 0.34
CA LEU A 79 -6.82 -13.07 0.97
C LEU A 79 -6.16 -14.32 1.55
N LEU A 80 -5.21 -14.93 0.83
CA LEU A 80 -4.42 -16.04 1.36
C LEU A 80 -3.65 -15.64 2.63
N ARG A 81 -3.01 -14.46 2.63
CA ARG A 81 -2.34 -13.92 3.83
C ARG A 81 -3.31 -13.66 4.99
N LEU A 82 -4.51 -13.17 4.69
CA LEU A 82 -5.56 -12.93 5.69
C LEU A 82 -6.03 -14.24 6.32
N VAL A 83 -6.29 -15.28 5.52
CA VAL A 83 -6.69 -16.62 5.99
C VAL A 83 -5.56 -17.31 6.76
N ALA A 84 -4.31 -17.20 6.29
CA ALA A 84 -3.14 -17.79 6.93
C ALA A 84 -2.88 -17.24 8.35
N ARG A 85 -3.06 -15.93 8.53
CA ARG A 85 -2.76 -15.24 9.80
C ARG A 85 -3.98 -15.11 10.70
N GLY A 86 -5.19 -15.17 10.14
CA GLY A 86 -6.43 -14.87 10.83
C GLY A 86 -6.67 -13.36 10.99
N MET A 87 -7.94 -12.97 11.01
CA MET A 87 -8.38 -11.57 10.99
C MET A 87 -7.89 -10.77 12.21
N GLY A 88 -7.85 -11.42 13.40
CA GLY A 88 -7.36 -10.79 14.62
C GLY A 88 -5.85 -10.47 14.60
N ALA A 89 -5.01 -11.40 14.15
CA ALA A 89 -3.57 -11.17 14.07
C ALA A 89 -3.19 -10.26 12.89
N PHE A 90 -3.99 -10.25 11.82
CA PHE A 90 -3.80 -9.36 10.68
C PHE A 90 -3.97 -7.88 11.07
N CYS A 91 -5.00 -7.56 11.87
CA CYS A 91 -5.34 -6.20 12.28
C CYS A 91 -4.64 -5.74 13.58
N CYS A 92 -4.38 -6.64 14.53
CA CYS A 92 -3.81 -6.28 15.84
C CYS A 92 -2.34 -6.71 16.04
N GLY A 93 -1.71 -7.33 15.03
CA GLY A 93 -0.32 -7.78 15.12
C GLY A 93 0.74 -6.67 14.98
N LYS A 94 2.01 -7.04 15.20
CA LYS A 94 3.18 -6.15 15.05
C LYS A 94 3.33 -5.58 13.63
N GLU A 95 2.92 -6.35 12.63
CA GLU A 95 2.94 -5.97 11.20
C GLU A 95 1.64 -5.31 10.73
N ARG A 96 0.74 -4.89 11.64
CA ARG A 96 -0.59 -4.34 11.30
C ARG A 96 -0.52 -3.18 10.32
N ALA A 97 0.46 -2.28 10.46
CA ALA A 97 0.57 -1.10 9.61
C ALA A 97 0.85 -1.50 8.16
N TRP A 98 1.73 -2.49 7.95
CA TRP A 98 2.08 -3.00 6.62
C TRP A 98 0.95 -3.82 5.99
N ASN A 99 0.22 -4.58 6.82
CA ASN A 99 -0.95 -5.36 6.41
C ASN A 99 -2.12 -4.45 6.03
N LEU A 100 -2.39 -3.41 6.84
CA LEU A 100 -3.48 -2.45 6.58
C LEU A 100 -3.16 -1.56 5.39
N ALA A 101 -1.89 -1.14 5.22
CA ALA A 101 -1.45 -0.47 4.01
C ALA A 101 -1.64 -1.36 2.77
N ASP A 102 -1.34 -2.66 2.87
CA ASP A 102 -1.60 -3.61 1.79
C ASP A 102 -3.08 -3.70 1.43
N LEU A 103 -3.94 -3.85 2.45
CA LEU A 103 -5.39 -3.89 2.30
C LEU A 103 -5.92 -2.61 1.64
N GLY A 104 -5.47 -1.44 2.09
CA GLY A 104 -5.84 -0.15 1.51
C GLY A 104 -5.39 0.01 0.05
N LEU A 105 -4.21 -0.49 -0.30
CA LEU A 105 -3.72 -0.47 -1.67
C LEU A 105 -4.51 -1.41 -2.59
N VAL A 106 -4.81 -2.64 -2.15
CA VAL A 106 -5.64 -3.57 -2.96
C VAL A 106 -7.05 -3.01 -3.11
N SER A 107 -7.66 -2.52 -2.03
CA SER A 107 -9.04 -2.03 -2.08
C SER A 107 -9.18 -0.82 -2.99
N LEU A 108 -8.18 0.07 -3.00
CA LEU A 108 -8.18 1.22 -3.89
C LEU A 108 -7.99 0.82 -5.36
N SER A 109 -7.13 -0.16 -5.66
CA SER A 109 -6.99 -0.68 -7.03
C SER A 109 -8.25 -1.41 -7.51
N LEU A 110 -8.94 -2.14 -6.64
CA LEU A 110 -10.27 -2.69 -6.96
C LEU A 110 -11.29 -1.59 -7.23
N ALA A 111 -11.29 -0.53 -6.41
CA ALA A 111 -12.19 0.61 -6.62
C ALA A 111 -11.90 1.32 -7.95
N GLU A 112 -10.62 1.46 -8.32
CA GLU A 112 -10.19 2.05 -9.58
C GLU A 112 -10.69 1.25 -10.78
N VAL A 113 -10.44 -0.08 -10.80
CA VAL A 113 -10.96 -0.98 -11.83
C VAL A 113 -12.49 -0.91 -11.94
N CYS A 114 -13.19 -0.90 -10.81
CA CYS A 114 -14.65 -0.76 -10.79
C CYS A 114 -15.13 0.58 -11.36
N LEU A 115 -14.46 1.69 -11.03
CA LEU A 115 -14.80 3.02 -11.54
C LEU A 115 -14.56 3.11 -13.05
N GLU A 116 -13.48 2.52 -13.54
CA GLU A 116 -13.17 2.48 -14.97
C GLU A 116 -14.21 1.65 -15.73
N LEU A 117 -14.62 0.48 -15.22
CA LEU A 117 -15.73 -0.31 -15.79
C LEU A 117 -17.05 0.47 -15.86
N VAL A 118 -17.40 1.19 -14.79
CA VAL A 118 -18.61 2.02 -14.77
C VAL A 118 -18.53 3.16 -15.78
N SER A 119 -17.34 3.73 -15.98
CA SER A 119 -17.12 4.80 -16.97
C SER A 119 -17.24 4.32 -18.42
N VAL A 120 -16.96 3.04 -18.68
CA VAL A 120 -17.14 2.40 -20.00
C VAL A 120 -18.60 2.05 -20.28
N VAL A 121 -19.37 1.64 -19.25
CA VAL A 121 -20.76 1.19 -19.40
C VAL A 121 -21.79 2.34 -19.26
N GLY A 122 -21.47 3.41 -18.53
CA GLY A 122 -22.36 4.54 -18.26
C GLY A 122 -21.86 5.87 -18.83
N SER A 123 -22.69 6.93 -18.81
CA SER A 123 -22.27 8.26 -19.25
C SER A 123 -21.17 8.84 -18.35
N PRO A 124 -20.03 9.32 -18.90
CA PRO A 124 -18.93 9.83 -18.11
C PRO A 124 -19.33 11.14 -17.41
N LYS A 125 -19.59 11.10 -16.10
CA LYS A 125 -19.70 12.32 -15.30
C LYS A 125 -18.28 12.84 -15.03
N PHE A 126 -18.03 14.12 -15.29
CA PHE A 126 -16.74 14.79 -15.08
C PHE A 126 -16.07 14.53 -13.72
N HIS A 127 -16.85 14.22 -12.68
CA HIS A 127 -16.33 13.86 -11.36
C HIS A 127 -15.50 12.57 -11.34
N TYR A 128 -15.84 11.55 -12.14
CA TYR A 128 -15.13 10.27 -12.15
C TYR A 128 -13.74 10.39 -12.79
N MET A 129 -13.61 11.22 -13.83
CA MET A 129 -12.33 11.48 -14.50
C MET A 129 -11.25 12.03 -13.54
N ARG A 130 -11.66 12.92 -12.62
CA ARG A 130 -10.75 13.49 -11.61
C ARG A 130 -10.32 12.45 -10.57
N ILE A 131 -11.23 11.55 -10.17
CA ILE A 131 -10.94 10.49 -9.21
C ILE A 131 -9.97 9.47 -9.83
N VAL A 132 -10.22 9.04 -11.07
CA VAL A 132 -9.31 8.13 -11.81
C VAL A 132 -7.90 8.72 -11.89
N ARG A 133 -7.77 10.03 -12.16
CA ARG A 133 -6.46 10.70 -12.18
C ARG A 133 -5.70 10.62 -10.85
N MET A 134 -6.40 10.74 -9.72
CA MET A 134 -5.79 10.65 -8.40
C MET A 134 -5.50 9.19 -8.01
N ALA A 135 -6.34 8.25 -8.44
CA ALA A 135 -6.15 6.81 -8.21
C ALA A 135 -4.83 6.31 -8.83
N ARG A 136 -4.48 6.80 -10.03
CA ARG A 136 -3.19 6.55 -10.68
C ARG A 136 -1.97 6.90 -9.81
N ILE A 137 -2.04 7.96 -9.00
CA ILE A 137 -0.93 8.33 -8.09
C ILE A 137 -0.76 7.27 -6.99
N VAL A 138 -1.85 6.69 -6.53
CA VAL A 138 -1.80 5.64 -5.51
C VAL A 138 -1.18 4.35 -6.07
N ARG A 139 -1.25 4.10 -7.37
CA ARG A 139 -0.49 3.02 -8.01
C ARG A 139 1.02 3.14 -7.78
N ILE A 140 1.57 4.36 -7.64
CA ILE A 140 2.99 4.57 -7.32
C ILE A 140 3.33 4.10 -5.90
N LEU A 141 2.38 4.20 -4.96
CA LEU A 141 2.54 3.72 -3.58
C LEU A 141 2.75 2.20 -3.51
N TRP A 142 2.53 1.46 -4.60
CA TRP A 142 2.88 0.05 -4.68
C TRP A 142 4.37 -0.22 -4.48
N VAL A 143 5.25 0.76 -4.75
CA VAL A 143 6.68 0.66 -4.42
C VAL A 143 6.91 0.41 -2.91
N VAL A 144 6.00 0.91 -2.06
CA VAL A 144 6.02 0.67 -0.62
C VAL A 144 5.89 -0.82 -0.30
N ARG A 145 5.21 -1.59 -1.17
CA ARG A 145 5.13 -3.03 -1.00
C ARG A 145 6.48 -3.71 -1.15
N ILE A 146 7.29 -3.32 -2.13
CA ILE A 146 8.64 -3.87 -2.32
C ILE A 146 9.50 -3.62 -1.08
N MET A 147 9.43 -2.41 -0.53
CA MET A 147 10.20 -2.05 0.67
C MET A 147 9.92 -2.96 1.86
N LYS A 148 8.72 -3.56 1.94
CA LYS A 148 8.35 -4.49 3.01
C LYS A 148 9.04 -5.86 2.90
N PHE A 149 9.46 -6.29 1.70
CA PHE A 149 10.13 -7.58 1.50
C PHE A 149 11.62 -7.53 1.84
N PHE A 150 12.29 -6.41 1.55
CA PHE A 150 13.70 -6.24 1.84
C PHE A 150 13.92 -5.83 3.30
N ARG A 151 14.27 -6.80 4.16
CA ARG A 151 14.64 -6.53 5.57
C ARG A 151 15.63 -5.36 5.74
N PRO A 152 16.72 -5.24 4.94
CA PRO A 152 17.64 -4.12 5.06
C PRO A 152 16.99 -2.76 4.80
N LEU A 153 16.06 -2.66 3.83
CA LEU A 153 15.34 -1.41 3.54
C LEU A 153 14.45 -1.00 4.70
N ARG A 154 13.75 -1.95 5.34
CA ARG A 154 12.92 -1.66 6.53
C ARG A 154 13.76 -1.09 7.68
N ILE A 155 14.94 -1.66 7.91
CA ILE A 155 15.86 -1.19 8.95
C ILE A 155 16.33 0.23 8.61
N LEU A 156 16.70 0.49 7.35
CA LEU A 156 17.12 1.80 6.90
C LEU A 156 16.01 2.86 7.10
N ILE A 157 14.78 2.55 6.72
CA ILE A 157 13.61 3.45 6.90
C ILE A 157 13.36 3.73 8.37
N PHE A 158 13.47 2.71 9.23
CA PHE A 158 13.34 2.89 10.67
C PHE A 158 14.42 3.83 11.24
N SER A 159 15.67 3.65 10.80
CA SER A 159 16.77 4.54 11.16
C SER A 159 16.55 5.97 10.68
N ILE A 160 16.13 6.17 9.43
CA ILE A 160 15.78 7.49 8.87
C ILE A 160 14.63 8.13 9.65
N SER A 161 13.61 7.37 10.01
CA SER A 161 12.47 7.88 10.79
C SER A 161 12.91 8.35 12.18
N ASN A 162 13.87 7.65 12.79
CA ASN A 162 14.43 8.04 14.08
C ASN A 162 15.29 9.31 13.97
N THR A 163 16.13 9.42 12.94
CA THR A 163 16.95 10.63 12.72
C THR A 163 16.07 11.84 12.40
N LEU A 164 15.02 11.69 11.59
CA LEU A 164 14.04 12.75 11.31
C LEU A 164 13.33 13.22 12.57
N ARG A 165 12.96 12.30 13.48
CA ARG A 165 12.38 12.67 14.78
C ARG A 165 13.36 13.51 15.60
N SER A 166 14.62 13.11 15.68
CA SER A 166 15.64 13.91 16.38
C SER A 166 15.82 15.28 15.75
N LEU A 167 15.90 15.33 14.41
CA LEU A 167 16.07 16.56 13.64
C LEU A 167 14.87 17.51 13.84
N PHE A 168 13.65 16.99 13.91
CA PHE A 168 12.47 17.79 14.22
C PHE A 168 12.58 18.51 15.57
N TRP A 169 13.04 17.81 16.61
CA TRP A 169 13.28 18.41 17.93
C TRP A 169 14.41 19.45 17.89
N THR A 170 15.50 19.19 17.18
CA THR A 170 16.60 20.15 16.99
C THR A 170 16.13 21.41 16.26
N LEU A 171 15.35 21.27 15.18
CA LEU A 171 14.77 22.39 14.45
C LEU A 171 13.81 23.20 15.33
N THR A 172 13.00 22.53 16.16
CA THR A 172 12.09 23.19 17.10
C THR A 172 12.86 24.04 18.11
N LEU A 173 13.93 23.48 18.70
CA LEU A 173 14.80 24.21 19.63
C LEU A 173 15.46 25.41 18.95
N LEU A 174 15.99 25.23 17.74
CA LEU A 174 16.59 26.32 16.96
C LEU A 174 15.57 27.43 16.69
N ALA A 175 14.35 27.09 16.30
CA ALA A 175 13.27 28.06 16.06
C ALA A 175 12.93 28.85 17.34
N THR A 176 12.88 28.19 18.50
CA THR A 176 12.65 28.86 19.79
C THR A 176 13.76 29.87 20.11
N ILE A 177 15.03 29.51 19.90
CA ILE A 177 16.15 30.43 20.15
C ILE A 177 16.06 31.65 19.24
N ILE A 178 15.83 31.45 17.94
CA ILE A 178 15.68 32.56 16.98
C ILE A 178 14.52 33.48 17.39
N TYR A 179 13.40 32.90 17.82
CA TYR A 179 12.24 33.66 18.28
C TYR A 179 12.55 34.51 19.53
N CYS A 180 13.26 33.96 20.52
CA CYS A 180 13.67 34.71 21.71
C CYS A 180 14.56 35.91 21.35
N PHE A 181 15.57 35.71 20.51
CA PHE A 181 16.42 36.82 20.04
C PHE A 181 15.64 37.85 19.22
N GLY A 182 14.68 37.40 18.39
CA GLY A 182 13.78 38.28 17.65
C GLY A 182 12.99 39.22 18.57
N ILE A 183 12.43 38.70 19.67
CA ILE A 183 11.73 39.54 20.67
C ILE A 183 12.71 40.51 21.34
N LEU A 184 13.88 40.04 21.76
CA LEU A 184 14.87 40.89 22.42
C LEU A 184 15.27 42.09 21.55
N PHE A 185 15.52 41.87 20.26
CA PHE A 185 15.83 42.95 19.33
C PHE A 185 14.63 43.87 19.07
N ALA A 186 13.42 43.32 18.93
CA ALA A 186 12.21 44.13 18.74
C ALA A 186 11.96 45.05 19.95
N VAL A 187 12.16 44.54 21.17
CA VAL A 187 12.05 45.33 22.41
C VAL A 187 13.15 46.39 22.46
N ALA A 188 14.40 46.04 22.18
CA ALA A 188 15.51 46.98 22.18
C ALA A 188 15.29 48.13 21.17
N ALA A 189 14.85 47.82 19.96
CA ALA A 189 14.55 48.81 18.93
C ALA A 189 13.32 49.68 19.26
N SER A 190 12.40 49.21 20.11
CA SER A 190 11.24 49.99 20.56
C SER A 190 11.54 50.99 21.67
N GLN A 191 12.72 50.89 22.30
CA GLN A 191 13.17 51.81 23.36
C GLN A 191 14.07 52.94 22.86
N GLU A 192 14.37 52.96 21.57
CA GLU A 192 14.95 54.12 20.85
C GLU A 192 13.84 54.96 20.20
#